data_AF-A0A2V7TJE0-F1
#
_entry.id   AF-A0A2V7TJE0-F1
#
_cell.length_a   1.000
_cell.length_b   1.000
_cell.length_c   1.000
_cell.angle_alpha   90.00
_cell.angle_beta   90.00
_cell.angle_gamma   90.00
#
_symmetry.space_group_name_H-M   'P 1'
#
loop_
_entity.id
_entity.type
_entity.pdbx_description
1 polymer ?
#
loop_
_entity_poly.entity_id
_entity_poly.type
_entity_poly.pdbx_seq_one_letter_code
_entity_poly.pdbx_strand_id
1 'polypeptide(L)'
;MTTGLFALLLLQAAGAPIDEGVLVVRVDSLEVAREAFRVSHGRLSRGEAGWTLATTIRYDRARPVIVLAPILEVNGDTLPATLQYDVADPRQPSRILGELGRGRFTVRLLARATERAREFATGPRAVVLDDSVFALYVFAAWQAAAEPAAITAIFPRALRRETVQIHDLGPASTTLNHDPAHLRHITVAGDQGTLHLWLDDKGRLMKVEIPGRHLVAERLAGS
;
A
#
# COMPACT_ATOMS: atom_id res chain seq x y z
N MET A 1 11.52 32.15 13.27
CA MET A 1 10.94 30.80 13.33
C MET A 1 10.30 30.53 11.98
N THR A 2 11.01 29.87 11.09
CA THR A 2 10.62 29.65 9.70
C THR A 2 9.70 28.43 9.61
N THR A 3 8.40 28.69 9.46
CA THR A 3 7.40 27.72 9.05
C THR A 3 7.75 27.18 7.67
N GLY A 4 8.26 25.95 7.63
CA GLY A 4 8.55 25.22 6.41
C GLY A 4 7.25 24.87 5.69
N LEU A 5 6.99 25.58 4.60
CA LEU A 5 6.02 25.24 3.58
C LEU A 5 6.46 23.90 2.95
N PHE A 6 5.84 22.78 3.34
CA PHE A 6 6.02 21.53 2.61
C PHE A 6 5.30 21.68 1.27
N ALA A 7 6.07 21.96 0.23
CA ALA A 7 5.59 22.10 -1.13
C ALA A 7 4.96 20.78 -1.59
N LEU A 8 3.63 20.77 -1.65
CA LEU A 8 2.80 19.73 -2.23
C LEU A 8 2.83 19.87 -3.77
N LEU A 9 3.98 19.64 -4.40
CA LEU A 9 4.13 19.83 -5.85
C LEU A 9 5.08 18.77 -6.39
N LEU A 10 4.51 17.64 -6.81
CA LEU A 10 5.03 16.74 -7.86
C LEU A 10 3.89 15.78 -8.26
N LEU A 11 2.86 16.32 -8.93
CA LEU A 11 1.76 15.52 -9.47
C LEU A 11 1.38 16.00 -10.87
N GLN A 12 2.36 16.15 -11.75
CA GLN A 12 2.16 16.72 -13.10
C GLN A 12 2.50 15.75 -14.24
N ALA A 13 2.62 14.45 -13.98
CA ALA A 13 2.86 13.46 -15.05
C ALA A 13 2.09 12.13 -14.89
N ALA A 14 1.10 12.07 -14.00
CA ALA A 14 0.21 10.92 -13.93
C ALA A 14 -1.02 11.19 -14.82
N GLY A 15 -1.38 10.25 -15.69
CA GLY A 15 -2.64 10.30 -16.43
C GLY A 15 -3.85 10.44 -15.50
N ALA A 16 -5.05 10.64 -16.07
CA ALA A 16 -6.28 10.73 -15.28
C ALA A 16 -6.36 9.57 -14.26
N PRO A 17 -6.69 9.85 -12.99
CA PRO A 17 -6.77 8.81 -11.98
C PRO A 17 -7.81 7.77 -12.39
N ILE A 18 -7.46 6.50 -12.26
CA ILE A 18 -8.44 5.41 -12.38
C ILE A 18 -9.10 5.14 -11.03
N ASP A 19 -8.41 5.49 -9.94
CA ASP A 19 -8.94 5.48 -8.59
C ASP A 19 -8.25 6.55 -7.74
N GLU A 20 -8.97 7.14 -6.81
CA GLU A 20 -8.45 8.04 -5.78
C GLU A 20 -9.39 8.00 -4.57
N GLY A 21 -8.90 8.33 -3.39
CA GLY A 21 -9.73 8.37 -2.20
C GLY A 21 -8.95 8.60 -0.92
N VAL A 22 -9.67 8.54 0.21
CA VAL A 22 -9.09 8.62 1.55
C VAL A 22 -9.51 7.40 2.37
N LEU A 23 -8.55 6.66 2.93
CA LEU A 23 -8.81 5.65 3.97
C LEU A 23 -8.70 6.30 5.35
N VAL A 24 -9.69 6.06 6.20
CA VAL A 24 -9.67 6.39 7.63
C VAL A 24 -9.24 5.14 8.39
N VAL A 25 -8.13 5.23 9.12
CA VAL A 25 -7.55 4.10 9.85
C VAL A 25 -7.94 4.20 11.31
N ARG A 26 -8.53 3.12 11.82
CA ARG A 26 -9.00 2.99 13.20
C ARG A 26 -8.34 1.80 13.88
N VAL A 27 -8.01 1.96 15.15
CA VAL A 27 -7.62 0.88 16.06
C VAL A 27 -8.55 0.94 17.26
N ASP A 28 -9.20 -0.18 17.61
CA ASP A 28 -10.21 -0.21 18.68
C ASP A 28 -11.26 0.90 18.52
N SER A 29 -11.72 1.14 17.28
CA SER A 29 -12.62 2.23 16.85
C SER A 29 -12.05 3.66 16.88
N LEU A 30 -10.90 3.89 17.52
CA LEU A 30 -10.26 5.20 17.55
C LEU A 30 -9.57 5.49 16.22
N GLU A 31 -9.89 6.61 15.58
CA GLU A 31 -9.13 7.10 14.41
C GLU A 31 -7.68 7.38 14.82
N VAL A 32 -6.73 6.74 14.16
CA VAL A 32 -5.28 6.89 14.42
C VAL A 32 -4.52 7.52 13.25
N ALA A 33 -5.07 7.41 12.02
CA ALA A 33 -4.46 7.98 10.82
C ALA A 33 -5.48 8.19 9.70
N ARG A 34 -5.08 8.98 8.71
CA ARG A 34 -5.76 9.12 7.42
C ARG A 34 -4.75 8.91 6.30
N GLU A 35 -5.15 8.17 5.28
CA GLU A 35 -4.35 7.84 4.10
C GLU A 35 -5.04 8.34 2.84
N ALA A 36 -4.46 9.33 2.19
CA ALA A 36 -4.93 9.79 0.88
C ALA A 36 -4.13 9.08 -0.21
N PHE A 37 -4.81 8.57 -1.25
CA PHE A 37 -4.15 7.85 -2.32
C PHE A 37 -4.73 8.18 -3.70
N ARG A 38 -3.93 7.91 -4.72
CA ARG A 38 -4.27 8.00 -6.14
C ARG A 38 -3.62 6.85 -6.89
N VAL A 39 -4.41 6.16 -7.70
CA VAL A 39 -3.97 5.19 -8.69
C VAL A 39 -4.19 5.77 -10.08
N SER A 40 -3.13 5.78 -10.89
CA SER A 40 -3.18 6.23 -12.28
C SER A 40 -2.59 5.18 -13.19
N HIS A 41 -3.15 5.05 -14.39
CA HIS A 41 -2.55 4.26 -15.47
C HIS A 41 -1.77 5.17 -16.42
N GLY A 42 -0.61 4.73 -16.89
CA GLY A 42 0.19 5.56 -17.79
C GLY A 42 1.57 4.98 -18.07
N ARG A 43 2.46 5.85 -18.57
CA ARG A 43 3.87 5.50 -18.74
C ARG A 43 4.58 5.61 -17.39
N LEU A 44 5.23 4.52 -17.00
CA LEU A 44 6.07 4.45 -15.82
C LEU A 44 7.38 5.22 -16.03
N SER A 45 8.12 5.46 -14.94
CA SER A 45 9.41 6.15 -14.97
C SER A 45 10.45 5.45 -15.88
N ARG A 46 10.30 4.15 -16.11
CA ARG A 46 11.13 3.35 -17.03
C ARG A 46 10.62 3.31 -18.47
N GLY A 47 9.52 4.00 -18.76
CA GLY A 47 8.96 4.15 -20.10
C GLY A 47 7.96 3.06 -20.50
N GLU A 48 7.81 1.99 -19.74
CA GLU A 48 6.80 0.95 -19.94
C GLU A 48 5.40 1.44 -19.54
N ALA A 49 4.34 0.76 -19.99
CA ALA A 49 2.99 1.01 -19.52
C ALA A 49 2.73 0.24 -18.21
N GLY A 50 1.99 0.85 -17.30
CA GLY A 50 1.62 0.23 -16.04
C GLY A 50 0.83 1.18 -15.15
N TRP A 51 0.84 0.92 -13.85
CA TRP A 51 0.11 1.71 -12.88
C TRP A 51 1.05 2.33 -11.86
N THR A 52 0.72 3.55 -11.45
CA THR A 52 1.36 4.26 -10.34
C THR A 52 0.35 4.42 -9.23
N LEU A 53 0.69 3.95 -8.03
CA LEU A 53 0.01 4.26 -6.79
C LEU A 53 0.85 5.27 -6.01
N ALA A 54 0.34 6.48 -5.84
CA ALA A 54 0.89 7.46 -4.91
C ALA A 54 -0.02 7.53 -3.68
N THR A 55 0.53 7.30 -2.50
CA THR A 55 -0.24 7.38 -1.25
C THR A 55 0.52 8.16 -0.19
N THR A 56 -0.20 8.83 0.70
CA THR A 56 0.34 9.52 1.86
C THR A 56 -0.54 9.23 3.06
N ILE A 57 0.02 8.54 4.05
CA ILE A 57 -0.63 8.30 5.33
C ILE A 57 0.04 9.11 6.43
N ARG A 58 -0.79 9.76 7.24
CA ARG A 58 -0.36 10.61 8.34
C ARG A 58 -0.93 10.10 9.66
N TYR A 59 -0.03 9.70 10.55
CA TYR A 59 -0.32 9.34 11.94
C TYR A 59 -0.09 10.57 12.82
N ASP A 60 -1.16 11.30 13.15
CA ASP A 60 -1.07 12.59 13.84
C ASP A 60 -1.81 12.68 15.17
N ARG A 61 -2.54 11.63 15.53
CA ARG A 61 -3.29 11.48 16.77
C ARG A 61 -2.41 11.10 17.97
N ALA A 62 -1.15 10.73 17.70
CA ALA A 62 -0.08 10.59 18.69
C ALA A 62 1.12 11.47 18.32
N ARG A 63 2.00 11.74 19.29
CA ARG A 63 3.27 12.45 19.06
C ARG A 63 4.45 11.46 19.15
N PRO A 64 5.47 11.59 18.28
CA PRO A 64 5.58 12.53 17.16
C PRO A 64 4.60 12.18 16.04
N VAL A 65 4.31 13.17 15.19
CA VAL A 65 3.60 12.92 13.93
C VAL A 65 4.54 12.14 13.02
N ILE A 66 4.02 11.07 12.41
CA ILE A 66 4.74 10.28 11.41
C ILE A 66 3.97 10.36 10.10
N VAL A 67 4.68 10.64 9.01
CA VAL A 67 4.11 10.62 7.65
C VAL A 67 4.87 9.61 6.81
N LEU A 68 4.13 8.75 6.13
CA LEU A 68 4.64 7.73 5.22
C LEU A 68 4.09 8.04 3.83
N ALA A 69 4.97 8.19 2.84
CA ALA A 69 4.58 8.58 1.49
C ALA A 69 5.26 7.70 0.43
N PRO A 70 4.77 6.46 0.19
CA PRO A 70 5.23 5.65 -0.92
C PRO A 70 4.56 6.03 -2.24
N ILE A 71 5.38 6.01 -3.28
CA ILE A 71 5.00 6.01 -4.69
C ILE A 71 5.50 4.69 -5.25
N LEU A 72 4.57 3.81 -5.61
CA LEU A 72 4.84 2.49 -6.15
C LEU A 72 4.39 2.45 -7.62
N GLU A 73 5.31 2.09 -8.49
CA GLU A 73 5.01 1.73 -9.87
C GLU A 73 4.94 0.21 -10.00
N VAL A 74 3.92 -0.27 -10.71
CA VAL A 74 3.80 -1.68 -11.09
C VAL A 74 3.62 -1.80 -12.60
N ASN A 75 4.22 -2.84 -13.19
CA ASN A 75 4.15 -3.11 -14.62
C ASN A 75 2.74 -3.56 -15.04
N GLY A 76 2.52 -3.75 -16.35
CA GLY A 76 1.27 -4.28 -16.92
C GLY A 76 0.83 -5.65 -16.36
N ASP A 77 1.78 -6.43 -15.82
CA ASP A 77 1.53 -7.70 -15.12
C ASP A 77 1.38 -7.54 -13.59
N THR A 78 1.34 -6.30 -13.10
CA THR A 78 1.27 -5.88 -11.70
C THR A 78 2.50 -6.21 -10.84
N LEU A 79 3.62 -6.65 -11.44
CA LEU A 79 4.87 -6.79 -10.68
C LEU A 79 5.42 -5.42 -10.27
N PRO A 80 5.98 -5.29 -9.05
CA PRO A 80 6.55 -4.02 -8.59
C PRO A 80 7.75 -3.65 -9.44
N ALA A 81 7.72 -2.47 -10.05
CA ALA A 81 8.73 -1.97 -10.98
C ALA A 81 9.70 -1.02 -10.28
N THR A 82 9.17 0.03 -9.65
CA THR A 82 9.94 1.00 -8.87
C THR A 82 9.19 1.39 -7.59
N LEU A 83 9.92 1.76 -6.56
CA LEU A 83 9.38 2.31 -5.31
C LEU A 83 10.21 3.51 -4.91
N GLN A 84 9.55 4.63 -4.63
CA GLN A 84 10.11 5.71 -3.84
C GLN A 84 9.26 5.85 -2.58
N TYR A 85 9.87 5.78 -1.41
CA TYR A 85 9.14 5.80 -0.15
C TYR A 85 9.85 6.69 0.86
N ASP A 86 9.28 7.88 1.06
CA ASP A 86 9.72 8.82 2.08
C ASP A 86 9.06 8.49 3.44
N VAL A 87 9.89 8.34 4.47
CA VAL A 87 9.48 8.10 5.86
C VAL A 87 9.86 9.32 6.68
N ALA A 88 8.88 10.20 6.90
CA ALA A 88 9.02 11.37 7.75
C ALA A 88 8.64 11.03 9.20
N ASP A 89 9.51 10.26 9.85
CA ASP A 89 9.53 10.08 11.30
C ASP A 89 10.60 11.00 11.90
N PRO A 90 10.25 11.98 12.77
CA PRO A 90 11.22 12.90 13.36
C PRO A 90 12.36 12.22 14.13
N ARG A 91 12.15 10.99 14.61
CA ARG A 91 13.15 10.21 15.35
C ARG A 91 14.11 9.50 14.40
N GLN A 92 13.63 9.07 13.24
CA GLN A 92 14.35 8.22 12.30
C GLN A 92 13.93 8.48 10.84
N PRO A 93 14.21 9.68 10.30
CA PRO A 93 13.84 9.98 8.93
C PRO A 93 14.65 9.11 7.97
N SER A 94 13.97 8.57 6.97
CA SER A 94 14.61 7.72 5.96
C SER A 94 13.89 7.82 4.62
N ARG A 95 14.60 7.40 3.57
CA ARG A 95 14.08 7.19 2.23
C ARG A 95 14.35 5.75 1.83
N ILE A 96 13.37 5.10 1.26
CA ILE A 96 13.50 3.74 0.74
C ILE A 96 13.28 3.79 -0.76
N LEU A 97 14.23 3.25 -1.51
CA LEU A 97 14.16 3.09 -2.95
C LEU A 97 14.02 1.60 -3.27
N GLY A 98 13.14 1.27 -4.19
CA GLY A 98 12.96 -0.08 -4.69
C GLY A 98 13.03 -0.11 -6.20
N GLU A 99 13.63 -1.16 -6.75
CA GLU A 99 13.82 -1.27 -8.19
C GLU A 99 13.83 -2.74 -8.62
N LEU A 100 13.04 -3.07 -9.65
CA LEU A 100 13.03 -4.39 -10.26
C LEU A 100 14.20 -4.54 -11.24
N GLY A 101 15.07 -5.50 -10.97
CA GLY A 101 16.05 -6.00 -11.92
C GLY A 101 15.61 -7.31 -12.56
N ARG A 102 16.56 -8.15 -12.96
CA ARG A 102 16.35 -9.46 -13.60
C ARG A 102 15.70 -10.47 -12.62
N GLY A 103 14.39 -10.34 -12.36
CA GLY A 103 13.61 -11.22 -11.48
C GLY A 103 13.86 -11.01 -9.97
N ARG A 104 14.51 -9.90 -9.61
CA ARG A 104 14.82 -9.52 -8.23
C ARG A 104 14.43 -8.09 -8.00
N PHE A 105 13.80 -7.81 -6.87
CA PHE A 105 13.48 -6.46 -6.43
C PHE A 105 14.49 -6.04 -5.36
N THR A 106 15.28 -5.03 -5.66
CA THR A 106 16.30 -4.50 -4.76
C THR A 106 15.71 -3.36 -3.96
N VAL A 107 15.76 -3.45 -2.63
CA VAL A 107 15.33 -2.40 -1.71
C VAL A 107 16.54 -1.77 -1.05
N ARG A 108 16.71 -0.46 -1.22
CA ARG A 108 17.76 0.36 -0.59
C ARG A 108 17.12 1.31 0.42
N LEU A 109 17.46 1.16 1.70
CA LEU A 109 17.07 2.04 2.79
C LEU A 109 18.19 3.03 3.07
N LEU A 110 17.88 4.31 2.94
CA LEU A 110 18.76 5.46 3.14
C LEU A 110 18.30 6.21 4.39
N ALA A 111 19.06 6.14 5.47
CA ALA A 111 18.84 6.94 6.69
C ALA A 111 20.07 7.80 6.98
N ARG A 112 19.94 8.76 7.91
CA ARG A 112 20.98 9.79 8.18
C ARG A 112 22.41 9.26 8.31
N ALA A 113 22.60 8.09 8.93
CA ALA A 113 23.92 7.51 9.21
C ALA A 113 24.10 6.10 8.65
N THR A 114 23.09 5.55 7.96
CA THR A 114 23.11 4.15 7.52
C THR A 114 22.47 4.01 6.16
N GLU A 115 23.17 3.32 5.27
CA GLU A 115 22.59 2.75 4.06
C GLU A 115 22.54 1.23 4.20
N ARG A 116 21.40 0.63 3.86
CA ARG A 116 21.24 -0.83 3.80
C ARG A 116 20.57 -1.19 2.50
N ALA A 117 21.01 -2.28 1.89
CA ALA A 117 20.39 -2.81 0.68
C ALA A 117 20.07 -4.29 0.88
N ARG A 118 18.94 -4.74 0.34
CA ARG A 118 18.59 -6.15 0.26
C ARG A 118 17.86 -6.45 -1.03
N GLU A 119 18.24 -7.56 -1.65
CA GLU A 119 17.55 -8.08 -2.84
C GLU A 119 16.59 -9.20 -2.48
N PHE A 120 15.42 -9.18 -3.09
CA PHE A 120 14.39 -10.20 -2.94
C PHE A 120 14.08 -10.82 -4.30
N ALA A 121 14.10 -12.14 -4.38
CA ALA A 121 13.53 -12.82 -5.54
C ALA A 121 12.01 -12.58 -5.55
N THR A 122 11.46 -12.14 -6.68
CA THR A 122 10.02 -11.86 -6.82
C THR A 122 9.23 -13.11 -7.24
N GLY A 123 9.86 -13.99 -8.03
CA GLY A 123 9.13 -15.06 -8.71
C GLY A 123 8.12 -14.49 -9.72
N PRO A 124 7.10 -15.28 -10.12
CA PRO A 124 6.09 -14.86 -11.09
C PRO A 124 5.03 -13.90 -10.52
N ARG A 125 4.91 -13.82 -9.18
CA ARG A 125 3.91 -13.01 -8.49
C ARG A 125 4.55 -12.37 -7.26
N ALA A 126 4.60 -11.04 -7.25
CA ALA A 126 5.11 -10.27 -6.13
C ALA A 126 4.31 -8.99 -5.93
N VAL A 127 4.28 -8.52 -4.69
CA VAL A 127 3.66 -7.26 -4.28
C VAL A 127 4.53 -6.57 -3.23
N VAL A 128 4.44 -5.24 -3.18
CA VAL A 128 5.04 -4.43 -2.12
C VAL A 128 3.93 -4.05 -1.15
N LEU A 129 4.10 -4.39 0.13
CA LEU A 129 3.14 -4.14 1.21
C LEU A 129 3.82 -3.41 2.37
N ASP A 130 3.02 -2.80 3.24
CA ASP A 130 3.50 -2.22 4.49
C ASP A 130 2.46 -2.41 5.60
N ASP A 131 2.93 -2.67 6.81
CA ASP A 131 2.08 -2.83 8.00
C ASP A 131 1.37 -1.52 8.42
N SER A 132 1.69 -0.39 7.78
CA SER A 132 1.22 0.95 8.08
C SER A 132 0.82 1.76 6.85
N VAL A 133 0.70 1.15 5.66
CA VAL A 133 0.22 1.83 4.44
C VAL A 133 -0.74 0.89 3.72
N PHE A 134 -2.02 1.21 3.70
CA PHE A 134 -3.09 0.28 3.39
C PHE A 134 -3.50 0.31 1.92
N ALA A 135 -3.33 1.42 1.20
CA ALA A 135 -3.62 1.49 -0.22
C ALA A 135 -2.74 0.55 -1.06
N LEU A 136 -1.54 0.20 -0.57
CA LEU A 136 -0.64 -0.76 -1.23
C LEU A 136 -1.29 -2.14 -1.46
N TYR A 137 -2.24 -2.53 -0.60
CA TYR A 137 -2.93 -3.81 -0.70
C TYR A 137 -3.83 -3.95 -1.93
N VAL A 138 -4.12 -2.86 -2.65
CA VAL A 138 -4.89 -2.91 -3.90
C VAL A 138 -4.24 -3.83 -4.94
N PHE A 139 -2.92 -3.81 -5.05
CA PHE A 139 -2.20 -4.66 -6.01
C PHE A 139 -2.15 -6.13 -5.60
N ALA A 140 -2.21 -6.43 -4.30
CA ALA A 140 -2.46 -7.79 -3.85
C ALA A 140 -3.86 -8.23 -4.30
N ALA A 141 -4.89 -7.43 -4.02
CA ALA A 141 -6.26 -7.75 -4.40
C ALA A 141 -6.43 -8.00 -5.91
N TRP A 142 -5.72 -7.27 -6.77
CA TRP A 142 -5.75 -7.49 -8.23
C TRP A 142 -5.18 -8.86 -8.66
N GLN A 143 -4.30 -9.45 -7.86
CA GLN A 143 -3.75 -10.80 -8.10
C GLN A 143 -4.61 -11.93 -7.51
N ALA A 144 -5.66 -11.60 -6.75
CA ALA A 144 -6.53 -12.60 -6.13
C ALA A 144 -7.39 -13.33 -7.16
N ALA A 145 -7.59 -14.62 -6.93
CA ALA A 145 -8.46 -15.48 -7.71
C ALA A 145 -9.22 -16.43 -6.77
N ALA A 146 -10.25 -17.10 -7.29
CA ALA A 146 -11.02 -18.09 -6.55
C ALA A 146 -10.17 -19.28 -6.10
N GLU A 147 -9.13 -19.64 -6.87
CA GLU A 147 -8.13 -20.60 -6.41
C GLU A 147 -7.07 -19.88 -5.56
N PRO A 148 -6.82 -20.35 -4.31
CA PRO A 148 -5.76 -19.79 -3.48
C PRO A 148 -4.40 -19.85 -4.16
N ALA A 149 -3.63 -18.77 -4.07
CA ALA A 149 -2.32 -18.69 -4.67
C ALA A 149 -1.28 -18.08 -3.73
N ALA A 150 -0.06 -18.60 -3.80
CA ALA A 150 1.09 -18.00 -3.13
C ALA A 150 1.59 -16.77 -3.90
N ILE A 151 1.84 -15.67 -3.19
CA ILE A 151 2.49 -14.47 -3.73
C ILE A 151 3.65 -14.04 -2.82
N THR A 152 4.69 -13.48 -3.41
CA THR A 152 5.80 -12.90 -2.63
C THR A 152 5.42 -11.50 -2.14
N ALA A 153 5.28 -11.32 -0.84
CA ALA A 153 5.07 -10.01 -0.23
C ALA A 153 6.42 -9.42 0.23
N ILE A 154 6.75 -8.22 -0.26
CA ILE A 154 7.96 -7.48 0.13
C ILE A 154 7.55 -6.34 1.05
N PHE A 155 8.18 -6.25 2.22
CA PHE A 155 7.94 -5.22 3.23
C PHE A 155 9.17 -4.30 3.32
N PRO A 156 9.20 -3.16 2.60
CA PRO A 156 10.41 -2.38 2.39
C PRO A 156 10.99 -1.80 3.68
N ARG A 157 10.14 -1.25 4.57
CA ARG A 157 10.59 -0.67 5.85
C ARG A 157 11.25 -1.67 6.78
N ALA A 158 10.82 -2.93 6.72
CA ALA A 158 11.37 -4.01 7.53
C ALA A 158 12.52 -4.76 6.82
N LEU A 159 12.83 -4.42 5.57
CA LEU A 159 13.77 -5.15 4.71
C LEU A 159 13.56 -6.66 4.78
N ARG A 160 12.29 -7.10 4.71
CA ARG A 160 11.91 -8.52 4.71
C ARG A 160 11.01 -8.86 3.52
N ARG A 161 10.95 -10.15 3.22
CA ARG A 161 9.91 -10.74 2.38
C ARG A 161 9.29 -11.92 3.10
N GLU A 162 8.07 -12.24 2.75
CA GLU A 162 7.40 -13.48 3.12
C GLU A 162 6.56 -13.99 1.94
N THR A 163 6.11 -15.24 2.03
CA THR A 163 5.15 -15.79 1.09
C THR A 163 3.78 -15.71 1.75
N VAL A 164 2.83 -15.04 1.12
CA VAL A 164 1.44 -14.97 1.60
C VAL A 164 0.52 -15.74 0.67
N GLN A 165 -0.55 -16.30 1.21
CA GLN A 165 -1.63 -16.90 0.45
C GLN A 165 -2.70 -15.85 0.18
N ILE A 166 -3.08 -15.68 -1.08
CA ILE A 166 -4.18 -14.81 -1.47
C ILE A 166 -5.34 -15.63 -2.03
N HIS A 167 -6.56 -15.30 -1.61
CA HIS A 167 -7.76 -16.01 -2.02
C HIS A 167 -8.94 -15.06 -2.09
N ASP A 168 -9.61 -15.04 -3.24
CA ASP A 168 -10.86 -14.32 -3.45
C ASP A 168 -12.04 -15.21 -3.07
N LEU A 169 -12.76 -14.80 -2.03
CA LEU A 169 -13.94 -15.48 -1.51
C LEU A 169 -15.23 -15.03 -2.19
N GLY A 170 -15.14 -14.09 -3.13
CA GLY A 170 -16.29 -13.54 -3.84
C GLY A 170 -17.09 -12.54 -2.99
N PRO A 171 -18.33 -12.22 -3.40
CA PRO A 171 -19.17 -11.25 -2.70
C PRO A 171 -19.58 -11.73 -1.30
N ALA A 172 -19.40 -10.86 -0.29
CA ALA A 172 -19.81 -11.12 1.08
C ALA A 172 -20.28 -9.84 1.77
N SER A 173 -21.06 -10.02 2.83
CA SER A 173 -21.55 -8.91 3.66
C SER A 173 -20.50 -8.48 4.68
N THR A 174 -20.38 -7.18 4.88
CA THR A 174 -19.50 -6.54 5.86
C THR A 174 -20.11 -5.22 6.31
N THR A 175 -19.34 -4.43 7.06
CA THR A 175 -19.63 -3.03 7.33
C THR A 175 -18.57 -2.14 6.68
N LEU A 176 -18.98 -0.96 6.22
CA LEU A 176 -18.13 0.11 5.75
C LEU A 176 -18.54 1.40 6.45
N ASN A 177 -17.66 1.95 7.29
CA ASN A 177 -17.95 3.12 8.14
C ASN A 177 -19.23 2.95 8.98
N HIS A 178 -19.39 1.76 9.58
CA HIS A 178 -20.55 1.34 10.38
C HIS A 178 -21.84 1.06 9.60
N ASP A 179 -21.89 1.34 8.30
CA ASP A 179 -23.04 1.01 7.46
C ASP A 179 -22.89 -0.41 6.87
N PRO A 180 -23.98 -1.19 6.77
CA PRO A 180 -23.95 -2.47 6.06
C PRO A 180 -23.52 -2.30 4.61
N ALA A 181 -22.63 -3.18 4.14
CA ALA A 181 -22.14 -3.20 2.76
C ALA A 181 -22.04 -4.63 2.23
N HIS A 182 -22.20 -4.78 0.91
CA HIS A 182 -21.97 -6.04 0.21
C HIS A 182 -20.83 -5.81 -0.78
N LEU A 183 -19.70 -6.47 -0.55
CA LEU A 183 -18.43 -6.17 -1.22
C LEU A 183 -17.72 -7.47 -1.60
N ARG A 184 -16.83 -7.43 -2.59
CA ARG A 184 -15.95 -8.54 -2.93
C ARG A 184 -14.91 -8.72 -1.83
N HIS A 185 -14.84 -9.92 -1.27
CA HIS A 185 -14.00 -10.24 -0.12
C HIS A 185 -12.78 -11.06 -0.53
N ILE A 186 -11.60 -10.52 -0.28
CA ILE A 186 -10.33 -11.20 -0.50
C ILE A 186 -9.63 -11.37 0.85
N THR A 187 -8.96 -12.51 1.02
CA THR A 187 -8.10 -12.77 2.17
C THR A 187 -6.64 -12.79 1.74
N VAL A 188 -5.77 -12.25 2.60
CA VAL A 188 -4.31 -12.37 2.47
C VAL A 188 -3.81 -12.97 3.79
N ALA A 189 -3.33 -14.20 3.74
CA ALA A 189 -2.84 -14.94 4.91
C ALA A 189 -1.32 -15.06 4.87
N GLY A 190 -0.65 -14.56 5.91
CA GLY A 190 0.80 -14.63 6.08
C GLY A 190 1.18 -15.02 7.50
N ASP A 191 2.46 -14.82 7.85
CA ASP A 191 3.00 -15.22 9.16
C ASP A 191 2.35 -14.42 10.31
N GLN A 192 1.91 -13.19 10.05
CA GLN A 192 1.25 -12.31 11.03
C GLN A 192 -0.27 -12.54 11.13
N GLY A 193 -0.77 -13.60 10.49
CA GLY A 193 -2.19 -13.93 10.43
C GLY A 193 -2.85 -13.52 9.12
N THR A 194 -4.19 -13.53 9.13
CA THR A 194 -5.01 -13.21 7.97
C THR A 194 -5.54 -11.79 8.06
N LEU A 195 -5.43 -11.05 6.97
CA LEU A 195 -6.14 -9.78 6.77
C LEU A 195 -7.18 -9.92 5.65
N HIS A 196 -8.16 -9.03 5.70
CA HIS A 196 -9.32 -9.04 4.84
C HIS A 196 -9.33 -7.75 4.01
N LEU A 197 -9.44 -7.90 2.69
CA LEU A 197 -9.59 -6.81 1.74
C LEU A 197 -11.02 -6.85 1.20
N TRP A 198 -11.65 -5.69 1.15
CA TRP A 198 -13.02 -5.54 0.65
C TRP A 198 -13.04 -4.51 -0.47
N LEU A 199 -13.54 -4.92 -1.63
CA LEU A 199 -13.57 -4.11 -2.83
C LEU A 199 -15.01 -3.91 -3.32
N ASP A 200 -15.26 -2.78 -3.96
CA ASP A 200 -16.52 -2.57 -4.67
C ASP A 200 -16.57 -3.32 -6.01
N ASP A 201 -17.67 -3.17 -6.72
CA ASP A 201 -17.92 -3.75 -8.04
C ASP A 201 -16.94 -3.27 -9.13
N LYS A 202 -16.33 -2.11 -8.94
CA LYS A 202 -15.30 -1.54 -9.81
C LYS A 202 -13.88 -1.98 -9.43
N GLY A 203 -13.73 -2.81 -8.40
CA GLY A 203 -12.42 -3.24 -7.92
C GLY A 203 -11.64 -2.15 -7.19
N ARG A 204 -12.33 -1.14 -6.64
CA ARG A 204 -11.73 -0.12 -5.77
C ARG A 204 -11.65 -0.64 -4.35
N LEU A 205 -10.54 -0.37 -3.68
CA LEU A 205 -10.35 -0.76 -2.28
C LEU A 205 -11.26 0.08 -1.38
N MET A 206 -12.17 -0.59 -0.68
CA MET A 206 -13.15 0.03 0.21
C MET A 206 -12.79 -0.16 1.67
N LYS A 207 -12.24 -1.33 2.04
CA LYS A 207 -11.86 -1.62 3.43
C LYS A 207 -10.69 -2.61 3.50
N VAL A 208 -9.78 -2.37 4.44
CA VAL A 208 -8.75 -3.32 4.89
C VAL A 208 -9.01 -3.59 6.37
N GLU A 209 -9.09 -4.85 6.75
CA GLU A 209 -9.33 -5.26 8.13
C GLU A 209 -8.25 -6.26 8.57
N ILE A 210 -7.61 -5.98 9.69
CA ILE A 210 -6.55 -6.80 10.29
C ILE A 210 -7.01 -7.18 11.70
N PRO A 211 -7.76 -8.28 11.86
CA PRO A 211 -8.40 -8.65 13.13
C PRO A 211 -7.40 -8.80 14.27
N GLY A 212 -6.24 -9.42 14.03
CA GLY A 212 -5.19 -9.60 15.04
C GLY A 212 -4.56 -8.32 15.57
N ARG A 213 -4.87 -7.16 14.96
CA ARG A 213 -4.42 -5.82 15.38
C ARG A 213 -5.56 -4.89 15.78
N HIS A 214 -6.80 -5.40 15.81
CA HIS A 214 -8.02 -4.60 15.99
C HIS A 214 -8.06 -3.37 15.08
N LEU A 215 -7.48 -3.51 13.88
CA LEU A 215 -7.25 -2.41 12.95
C LEU A 215 -8.18 -2.53 11.74
N VAL A 216 -8.80 -1.41 11.39
CA VAL A 216 -9.62 -1.28 10.19
C VAL A 216 -9.25 0.01 9.47
N ALA A 217 -8.99 -0.05 8.17
CA ALA A 217 -8.85 1.11 7.29
C ALA A 217 -10.01 1.12 6.30
N GLU A 218 -10.89 2.12 6.37
CA GLU A 218 -12.10 2.22 5.55
C GLU A 218 -12.07 3.45 4.67
N ARG A 219 -12.46 3.30 3.41
CA ARG A 219 -12.62 4.42 2.48
C ARG A 219 -13.70 5.36 3.01
N LEU A 220 -13.37 6.64 3.07
CA LEU A 220 -14.30 7.70 3.42
C LEU A 220 -15.39 7.83 2.35
N ALA A 221 -16.65 7.99 2.76
CA ALA A 221 -17.74 8.22 1.84
C ALA A 221 -17.52 9.52 1.04
N GLY A 222 -17.83 9.51 -0.26
CA GLY A 222 -17.73 10.68 -1.13
C GLY A 222 -16.31 11.08 -1.56
N SER A 223 -15.30 10.24 -1.28
CA SER A 223 -13.93 10.39 -1.79
C SER A 223 -13.62 9.45 -2.95
#